data_AF-A0A9E3I2T4-F1
#
_entry.id   AF-A0A9E3I2T4-F1
#
_cell.length_a   1.000
_cell.length_b   1.000
_cell.length_c   1.000
_cell.angle_alpha   90.00
_cell.angle_beta   90.00
_cell.angle_gamma   90.00
#
_symmetry.space_group_name_H-M   'P 1'
#
loop_
_entity.id
_entity.type
_entity.pdbx_description
1 polymer ?
#
loop_
_entity_poly.entity_id
_entity_poly.type
_entity_poly.pdbx_seq_one_letter_code
_entity_poly.pdbx_strand_id
1 'polypeptide(L)'
;MYKRDGTNMYKRDGTNWSEQVKLIASDGARNDYFGYSVSVSGDYAIIGAYYDDDKGGDSGSAYMFGKVLCPSMDGTGDCLVNFEDFAIMAGQWLQGAE
;
A
#
# COMPACT_ATOMS: atom_id res chain seq x y z
N MET A 1 -1.08 -4.49 22.98
CA MET A 1 -1.19 -4.03 21.58
C MET A 1 -0.24 -2.85 21.38
N TYR A 2 0.94 -3.09 20.79
CA TYR A 2 1.83 -2.02 20.33
C TYR A 2 2.28 -2.35 18.90
N LYS A 3 1.42 -2.06 17.93
CA LYS A 3 1.77 -2.01 16.49
C LYS A 3 2.59 -0.74 16.23
N ARG A 4 3.83 -0.67 16.74
CA ARG A 4 4.68 0.53 16.61
C ARG A 4 5.59 0.50 15.39
N ASP A 5 5.81 -0.65 14.78
CA ASP A 5 6.80 -0.78 13.71
C ASP A 5 6.08 -0.61 12.37
N GLY A 6 5.93 0.64 11.96
CA GLY A 6 5.34 1.00 10.67
C GLY A 6 6.10 2.15 10.04
N THR A 7 6.16 2.15 8.72
CA THR A 7 6.88 3.14 7.91
C THR A 7 5.87 4.03 7.21
N ASN A 8 5.97 5.34 7.39
CA ASN A 8 5.08 6.28 6.73
C ASN A 8 5.60 6.63 5.33
N MET A 9 4.71 6.60 4.34
CA MET A 9 4.99 7.06 2.98
C MET A 9 4.50 8.50 2.83
N TYR A 10 5.39 9.40 2.42
CA TYR A 10 5.07 10.79 2.14
C TYR A 10 5.22 11.10 0.66
N LYS A 11 4.31 11.90 0.13
CA LYS A 11 4.40 12.45 -1.23
C LYS A 11 4.81 13.92 -1.13
N ARG A 12 5.77 14.31 -1.95
CA ARG A 12 6.18 15.71 -2.08
C ARG A 12 5.42 16.37 -3.23
N ASP A 13 4.79 17.50 -2.95
CA ASP A 13 4.18 18.37 -3.95
C ASP A 13 4.85 19.76 -3.88
N GLY A 14 5.78 20.00 -4.80
CA GLY A 14 6.66 21.17 -4.80
C GLY A 14 7.49 21.26 -3.51
N THR A 15 7.03 22.06 -2.55
CA THR A 15 7.68 22.27 -1.25
C THR A 15 7.01 21.56 -0.09
N ASN A 16 5.79 21.05 -0.28
CA ASN A 16 5.01 20.44 0.79
C ASN A 16 5.20 18.91 0.80
N TRP A 17 5.24 18.33 1.99
CA TRP A 17 5.18 16.88 2.19
C TRP A 17 3.84 16.53 2.83
N SER A 18 3.10 15.60 2.23
CA SER A 18 1.85 15.08 2.77
C SER A 18 1.96 13.58 3.00
N GLU A 19 1.57 13.13 4.20
CA GLU A 19 1.47 11.71 4.51
C GLU A 19 0.40 11.08 3.62
N GLN A 20 0.75 9.98 2.96
CA GLN A 20 -0.17 9.26 2.09
C GLN A 20 -0.73 8.04 2.80
N VAL A 21 0.15 7.21 3.35
CA VAL A 21 -0.22 5.95 3.98
C VAL A 21 0.85 5.52 4.97
N LYS A 22 0.42 4.79 6.01
CA LYS A 22 1.30 4.05 6.90
C LYS A 22 1.41 2.60 6.41
N LEU A 23 2.62 2.20 6.06
CA LEU A 23 2.95 0.83 5.70
C LEU A 23 3.22 0.03 6.97
N ILE A 24 2.64 -1.17 7.05
CA ILE A 24 2.76 -2.08 8.18
C ILE A 24 3.11 -3.48 7.67
N ALA A 25 3.99 -4.18 8.37
CA ALA A 25 4.18 -5.62 8.17
C ALA A 25 2.86 -6.36 8.49
N SER A 26 2.58 -7.41 7.72
CA SER A 26 1.37 -8.25 7.87
C SER A 26 1.37 -9.07 9.16
N ASP A 27 2.54 -9.48 9.58
CA ASP A 27 2.94 -10.35 10.70
C ASP A 27 3.74 -9.59 11.76
N GLY A 28 4.00 -8.28 11.54
CA GLY A 28 4.87 -7.47 12.39
C GLY A 28 4.61 -7.63 13.89
N ALA A 29 5.64 -8.12 14.57
CA ALA A 29 5.72 -8.30 16.01
C ALA A 29 6.65 -7.25 16.65
N ARG A 30 6.77 -7.33 17.97
CA ARG A 30 7.58 -6.38 18.73
C ARG A 30 9.05 -6.78 18.60
N ASN A 31 9.89 -5.81 18.26
CA ASN A 31 11.33 -5.97 18.09
C ASN A 31 11.72 -6.67 16.78
N ASP A 32 10.85 -6.70 15.77
CA ASP A 32 11.26 -7.15 14.43
C ASP A 32 12.05 -6.05 13.71
N TYR A 33 11.90 -4.80 14.19
CA TYR A 33 12.49 -3.58 13.64
C TYR A 33 12.11 -3.38 12.17
N PHE A 34 10.85 -3.60 11.85
CA PHE A 34 10.30 -3.23 10.55
C PHE A 34 10.53 -1.74 10.27
N GLY A 35 11.04 -1.44 9.07
CA GLY A 35 11.38 -0.08 8.68
C GLY A 35 12.83 0.30 8.94
N TYR A 36 13.66 -0.62 9.43
CA TYR A 36 15.09 -0.35 9.68
C TYR A 36 15.86 0.02 8.41
N SER A 37 15.54 -0.64 7.29
CA SER A 37 16.10 -0.34 5.98
C SER A 37 14.98 -0.23 4.94
N VAL A 38 15.16 0.70 3.99
CA VAL A 38 14.19 0.97 2.93
C VAL A 38 14.94 1.16 1.61
N SER A 39 14.45 0.52 0.56
CA SER A 39 14.88 0.73 -0.83
C SER A 39 13.66 1.00 -1.70
N VAL A 40 13.74 1.99 -2.58
CA VAL A 40 12.63 2.41 -3.45
C VAL A 40 13.09 2.42 -4.90
N SER A 41 12.30 1.81 -5.78
CA SER A 41 12.53 1.82 -7.22
C SER A 41 11.20 1.84 -7.96
N GLY A 42 10.96 2.90 -8.74
CA GLY A 42 9.69 3.11 -9.42
C GLY A 42 8.52 3.13 -8.42
N ASP A 43 7.51 2.31 -8.69
CA ASP A 43 6.31 2.16 -7.86
C ASP A 43 6.45 1.14 -6.71
N TYR A 44 7.66 0.62 -6.49
CA TYR A 44 7.94 -0.40 -5.48
C TYR A 44 8.85 0.11 -4.37
N ALA A 45 8.53 -0.29 -3.13
CA ALA A 45 9.36 -0.13 -1.96
C ALA A 45 9.62 -1.49 -1.30
N ILE A 46 10.86 -1.76 -0.93
CA ILE A 46 11.25 -2.91 -0.11
C ILE A 46 11.64 -2.38 1.27
N ILE A 47 11.08 -2.98 2.31
CA ILE A 47 11.28 -2.62 3.71
C ILE A 47 11.82 -3.83 4.46
N GLY A 48 12.93 -3.66 5.17
CA GLY A 48 13.53 -4.72 5.99
C GLY A 48 13.04 -4.70 7.45
N ALA A 49 12.97 -5.89 8.05
CA ALA A 49 12.80 -6.13 9.48
C ALA A 49 13.86 -7.15 9.92
N TYR A 50 15.02 -6.68 10.36
CA TYR A 50 16.22 -7.53 10.46
C TYR A 50 16.25 -8.43 11.70
N TYR A 51 15.35 -8.20 12.67
CA TYR A 51 15.23 -8.99 13.90
C TYR A 51 13.94 -9.84 13.92
N ASP A 52 13.21 -9.90 12.80
CA ASP A 52 12.06 -10.78 12.66
C ASP A 52 12.47 -12.25 12.92
N ASP A 53 11.81 -12.89 13.87
CA ASP A 53 12.14 -14.22 14.37
C ASP A 53 11.12 -15.31 13.99
N ASP A 54 10.15 -15.00 13.14
CA ASP A 54 9.05 -15.89 12.75
C ASP A 54 9.54 -17.20 12.09
N LYS A 55 10.74 -17.19 11.50
CA LYS A 55 11.36 -18.34 10.82
C LYS A 55 12.68 -18.79 11.45
N GLY A 56 12.97 -18.34 12.66
CA GLY A 56 14.20 -18.63 13.39
C GLY A 56 14.75 -17.36 14.04
N GLY A 57 15.52 -17.50 15.13
CA GLY A 57 16.04 -16.36 15.88
C GLY A 57 16.75 -15.35 14.97
N ASP A 58 16.23 -14.12 14.95
CA ASP A 58 16.71 -12.98 14.16
C ASP A 58 16.91 -13.32 12.67
N SER A 59 16.06 -14.20 12.12
CA SER A 59 16.15 -14.66 10.73
C SER A 59 15.97 -13.54 9.70
N GLY A 60 15.23 -12.50 10.10
CA GLY A 60 14.93 -11.32 9.30
C GLY A 60 13.89 -11.58 8.22
N SER A 61 13.17 -10.51 7.87
CA SER A 61 12.19 -10.50 6.79
C SER A 61 12.36 -9.26 5.91
N ALA A 62 11.87 -9.38 4.67
CA ALA A 62 11.77 -8.28 3.73
C ALA A 62 10.35 -8.21 3.16
N TYR A 63 9.79 -7.01 3.17
CA TYR A 63 8.42 -6.73 2.78
C TYR A 63 8.43 -5.86 1.53
N MET A 64 7.68 -6.26 0.51
CA MET A 64 7.57 -5.49 -0.73
C MET A 64 6.19 -4.82 -0.78
N PHE A 65 6.19 -3.51 -0.94
CA PHE A 65 5.01 -2.70 -1.18
C PHE A 65 5.06 -2.18 -2.61
N GLY A 66 3.94 -2.28 -3.31
CA GLY A 66 3.78 -1.75 -4.65
C GLY A 66 2.53 -0.87 -4.72
N LYS A 67 2.57 0.15 -5.58
CA LYS A 67 1.35 0.86 -5.94
C LYS A 67 0.41 -0.10 -6.67
N VAL A 68 -0.77 -0.33 -6.13
CA VAL A 68 -1.83 -0.99 -6.90
C VAL A 68 -2.25 -0.01 -7.99
N LEU A 69 -1.97 -0.36 -9.25
CA LEU A 69 -2.48 0.39 -10.39
C LEU A 69 -3.93 -0.05 -10.60
N CYS A 70 -4.89 0.74 -10.12
CA CYS A 70 -6.27 0.60 -10.56
C CYS A 70 -6.27 0.79 -12.08
N PRO A 71 -6.75 -0.20 -12.88
CA PRO A 71 -6.94 -0.01 -14.30
C PRO A 71 -7.82 1.23 -14.54
N SER A 72 -7.59 2.00 -15.60
CA SER A 72 -8.35 3.23 -15.88
C SER A 72 -9.85 3.01 -16.15
N MET A 73 -10.32 1.75 -16.09
CA MET A 73 -11.71 1.33 -16.26
C MET A 73 -12.34 0.82 -14.95
N ASP A 74 -11.63 0.91 -13.83
CA ASP A 74 -12.20 0.70 -12.50
C ASP A 74 -13.03 1.94 -12.13
N GLY A 75 -14.35 1.77 -12.12
CA GLY A 75 -15.31 2.81 -11.78
C GLY A 75 -15.61 2.88 -10.29
N THR A 76 -15.27 1.82 -9.54
CA THR A 76 -15.55 1.68 -8.11
C THR A 76 -14.40 2.16 -7.21
N GLY A 77 -13.18 2.18 -7.75
CA GLY A 77 -11.95 2.57 -7.04
C GLY A 77 -11.38 1.45 -6.16
N ASP A 78 -11.77 0.19 -6.39
CA ASP A 78 -11.29 -0.99 -5.65
C ASP A 78 -10.07 -1.68 -6.31
N CYS A 79 -9.61 -1.12 -7.45
CA CYS A 79 -8.56 -1.61 -8.32
C CYS A 79 -8.81 -3.00 -8.94
N LEU A 80 -10.06 -3.46 -8.97
CA LEU A 80 -10.49 -4.61 -9.75
C LEU A 80 -11.26 -4.13 -10.99
N VAL A 81 -11.32 -4.98 -12.02
CA VAL A 81 -12.26 -4.78 -13.13
C VAL A 81 -13.27 -5.91 -13.05
N ASN A 82 -14.47 -5.59 -12.64
CA ASN A 82 -15.57 -6.51 -12.41
C ASN A 82 -16.90 -5.91 -12.90
N PHE A 83 -18.00 -6.63 -12.68
CA PHE A 83 -19.31 -6.22 -13.19
C PHE A 83 -19.85 -4.94 -12.54
N GLU A 84 -19.39 -4.60 -11.33
CA GLU A 84 -19.81 -3.38 -10.63
C GLU A 84 -19.23 -2.13 -11.31
N ASP A 85 -18.04 -2.23 -11.90
CA ASP A 85 -17.42 -1.14 -12.66
C ASP A 85 -18.21 -0.78 -13.92
N PHE A 86 -18.72 -1.78 -14.63
CA PHE A 86 -19.58 -1.55 -15.82
C PHE A 86 -20.91 -0.89 -15.46
N ALA A 87 -21.48 -1.20 -14.29
CA ALA A 87 -22.74 -0.62 -13.84
C ALA A 87 -22.60 0.89 -13.57
N ILE A 88 -21.47 1.33 -13.03
CA ILE A 88 -21.16 2.75 -12.81
C ILE A 88 -20.98 3.48 -14.14
N MET A 89 -20.27 2.88 -15.11
CA MET A 89 -20.08 3.46 -16.44
C MET A 89 -21.40 3.56 -17.23
N ALA A 90 -22.34 2.63 -17.03
CA ALA A 90 -23.66 2.67 -17.67
C ALA A 90 -24.63 3.67 -17.02
N GLY A 91 -24.49 3.93 -15.71
CA GLY A 91 -25.35 4.87 -14.96
C GLY A 91 -25.25 6.34 -15.40
N GLN A 92 -24.16 6.74 -16.05
CA GLN A 92 -24.01 8.07 -16.64
C GLN A 92 -24.79 8.27 -17.96
N TRP A 93 -25.23 7.19 -18.62
CA TRP A 93 -26.00 7.26 -19.87
C TRP A 93 -27.52 7.40 -19.67
N LEU A 94 -28.03 7.21 -18.45
CA LEU A 94 -29.47 7.28 -18.14
C LEU A 94 -29.92 8.61 -17.51
N GLN A 95 -29.00 9.45 -17.01
CA GLN A 95 -29.33 10.75 -16.41
C GLN A 95 -29.47 11.90 -17.42
N GLY A 96 -29.24 11.64 -18.72
CA GLY A 96 -29.37 12.61 -19.80
C GLY A 96 -30.50 12.33 -20.79
N ALA A 97 -31.41 11.40 -20.45
CA ALA A 97 -32.52 10.98 -21.31
C ALA A 97 -33.88 11.60 -20.93
N GLU A 98 -33.89 12.65 -20.09
CA GLU A 98 -35.10 13.42 -19.75
C GLU A 98 -35.05 14.83 -20.35
#